data_AF-A0A0P1B456-F1
#
_entry.id   AF-A0A0P1B456-F1
#
_cell.length_a   1.000
_cell.length_b   1.000
_cell.length_c   1.000
_cell.angle_alpha   90.00
_cell.angle_beta   90.00
_cell.angle_gamma   90.00
#
_symmetry.space_group_name_H-M   'P 1'
#
loop_
_entity.id
_entity.type
_entity.pdbx_description
1 polymer ?
#
loop_
_entity_poly.entity_id
_entity_poly.type
_entity_poly.pdbx_seq_one_letter_code
_entity_poly.pdbx_strand_id
1 'polypeptide(L)'
;MDATRQCKMQMELKERDLWDVTSGEIKWESLTTSLGQSMYKRNSRKALAIICLALEDLQLPLVRSASRAYDAWSLLEGHYEKKSRANKLFLRRRFFMAKTDEGDDVLTHINKMKALAERLDAVGAPVTEVS
;
A
#
# COMPACT_ATOMS: atom_id res chain seq x y z
N MET A 1 2.86 4.08 -2.02
CA MET A 1 3.98 3.17 -1.81
C MET A 1 4.12 2.42 -3.11
N ASP A 2 5.12 2.84 -3.86
CA ASP A 2 5.59 2.10 -5.02
C ASP A 2 6.15 0.74 -4.57
N ALA A 3 6.19 -0.22 -5.50
CA ALA A 3 6.63 -1.59 -5.23
C ALA A 3 8.10 -1.66 -4.75
N THR A 4 8.93 -0.70 -5.16
CA THR A 4 10.35 -0.66 -4.79
C THR A 4 10.53 -0.31 -3.32
N ARG A 5 9.77 0.65 -2.79
CA ARG A 5 9.80 1.05 -1.38
C ARG A 5 9.24 -0.02 -0.47
N GLN A 6 8.17 -0.69 -0.89
CA GLN A 6 7.65 -1.87 -0.19
C GLN A 6 8.73 -2.94 -0.05
N CYS A 7 9.39 -3.28 -1.15
CA CYS A 7 10.44 -4.30 -1.17
C CYS A 7 11.62 -3.92 -0.25
N LYS A 8 12.12 -2.69 -0.34
CA LYS A 8 13.21 -2.19 0.53
C LYS A 8 12.86 -2.29 2.01
N MET A 9 11.65 -1.85 2.39
CA MET A 9 11.19 -1.91 3.77
C MET A 9 11.03 -3.34 4.28
N GLN A 10 10.50 -4.26 3.45
CA GLN A 10 10.46 -5.69 3.80
C GLN A 10 11.85 -6.27 4.03
N MET A 11 12.82 -5.93 3.17
CA MET A 11 14.19 -6.42 3.31
C MET A 11 14.85 -5.91 4.58
N GLU A 12 14.65 -4.65 4.94
CA GLU A 12 15.17 -4.09 6.20
C GLU A 12 14.53 -4.74 7.43
N LEU A 13 13.21 -4.98 7.40
CA LEU A 13 12.53 -5.65 8.52
C LEU A 13 12.98 -7.11 8.67
N LYS A 14 13.28 -7.80 7.56
CA LYS A 14 13.83 -9.17 7.58
C LYS A 14 15.25 -9.21 8.11
N GLU A 15 16.11 -8.29 7.67
CA GLU A 15 17.51 -8.20 8.13
C GLU A 15 17.61 -8.00 9.65
N ARG A 16 16.61 -7.37 10.26
CA ARG A 16 16.56 -7.09 11.70
C ARG A 16 15.75 -8.11 12.53
N ASP A 17 15.31 -9.21 11.92
CA ASP A 17 14.43 -10.22 12.54
C ASP A 17 13.10 -9.63 13.09
N LEU A 18 12.54 -8.67 12.37
CA LEU A 18 11.30 -7.96 12.72
C LEU A 18 10.13 -8.30 11.81
N TRP A 19 10.37 -9.08 10.74
CA TRP A 19 9.35 -9.40 9.76
C TRP A 19 8.19 -10.21 10.36
N ASP A 20 8.48 -11.20 11.20
CA ASP A 20 7.46 -12.13 11.72
C ASP A 20 6.38 -11.43 12.57
N VAL A 21 6.77 -10.38 13.31
CA VAL A 21 5.82 -9.55 14.09
C VAL A 21 5.08 -8.52 13.23
N THR A 22 5.57 -8.27 12.01
CA THR A 22 5.01 -7.32 11.05
C THR A 22 4.08 -8.00 10.06
N SER A 23 4.42 -9.19 9.58
CA SER A 23 3.61 -10.03 8.70
C SER A 23 2.42 -10.67 9.43
N GLY A 24 2.50 -10.76 10.76
CA GLY A 24 1.51 -11.44 11.59
C GLY A 24 1.73 -12.95 11.67
N GLU A 25 2.90 -13.45 11.27
CA GLU A 25 3.34 -14.83 11.48
C GLU A 25 3.39 -15.16 12.98
N ILE A 26 3.93 -14.23 13.78
CA ILE A 26 3.77 -14.24 15.24
C ILE A 26 2.56 -13.39 15.60
N LYS A 27 1.52 -14.03 16.12
CA LYS A 27 0.32 -13.37 16.62
C LYS A 27 0.49 -12.99 18.08
N TRP A 28 0.00 -11.81 18.45
CA TRP A 28 0.01 -11.38 19.85
C TRP A 28 -0.76 -12.38 20.73
N GLU A 29 -1.87 -12.89 20.21
CA GLU A 29 -2.83 -13.77 20.90
C GLU A 29 -2.25 -15.15 21.22
N SER A 30 -1.22 -15.60 20.49
CA SER A 30 -0.57 -16.89 20.75
C SER A 30 0.51 -16.82 21.83
N LEU A 31 0.86 -15.63 22.31
CA LEU A 31 1.91 -15.44 23.31
C LEU A 31 1.35 -15.55 24.74
N THR A 32 1.65 -16.65 25.41
CA THR A 32 1.22 -16.91 26.80
C THR A 32 2.24 -16.49 27.85
N THR A 33 3.51 -16.35 27.47
CA THR A 33 4.60 -16.02 28.41
C THR A 33 4.83 -14.51 28.49
N SER A 34 5.08 -14.00 29.70
CA SER A 34 5.42 -12.59 29.93
C SER A 34 6.68 -12.15 29.15
N LEU A 35 7.67 -13.04 29.04
CA LEU A 35 8.88 -12.82 28.25
C LEU A 35 8.55 -12.67 26.75
N GLY A 36 7.78 -13.60 26.18
CA GLY A 36 7.38 -13.57 24.77
C GLY A 36 6.56 -12.32 24.44
N GLN A 37 5.62 -11.95 25.30
CA GLN A 37 4.83 -10.72 25.15
C GLN A 37 5.70 -9.45 25.19
N SER A 38 6.68 -9.40 26.10
CA SER A 38 7.60 -8.26 26.22
C SER A 38 8.51 -8.13 25.00
N MET A 39 9.05 -9.25 24.51
CA MET A 39 9.85 -9.31 23.28
C MET A 39 9.03 -8.88 22.06
N TYR A 40 7.80 -9.41 21.91
CA TYR A 40 6.89 -9.02 20.84
C TYR A 40 6.61 -7.52 20.85
N LYS A 41 6.24 -6.95 22.00
CA LYS A 41 6.01 -5.50 22.12
C LYS A 41 7.24 -4.69 21.73
N ARG A 42 8.44 -5.12 22.14
CA ARG A 42 9.69 -4.45 21.78
C ARG A 42 9.94 -4.50 20.27
N ASN A 43 9.80 -5.68 19.67
CA ASN A 43 10.03 -5.88 18.24
C ASN A 43 8.97 -5.15 17.41
N SER A 44 7.71 -5.19 17.82
CA SER A 44 6.61 -4.46 17.16
C SER A 44 6.85 -2.95 17.19
N ARG A 45 7.35 -2.37 18.29
CA ARG A 45 7.71 -0.94 18.34
C ARG A 45 8.87 -0.60 17.39
N LYS A 46 9.91 -1.43 17.34
CA LYS A 46 11.04 -1.24 16.42
C LYS A 46 10.59 -1.29 14.96
N ALA A 47 9.79 -2.30 14.62
CA ALA A 47 9.26 -2.49 13.28
C ALA A 47 8.34 -1.33 12.87
N LEU A 48 7.45 -0.89 13.77
CA LEU A 48 6.58 0.26 13.52
C LEU A 48 7.39 1.54 13.26
N ALA A 49 8.47 1.76 14.02
CA ALA A 49 9.36 2.90 13.79
C ALA A 49 10.00 2.85 12.40
N ILE A 50 10.52 1.68 11.98
CA ILE A 50 11.09 1.50 10.63
C ILE A 50 10.04 1.77 9.55
N ILE A 51 8.81 1.25 9.72
CA ILE A 51 7.71 1.50 8.79
C ILE A 51 7.45 3.00 8.68
N CYS A 52 7.24 3.70 9.80
CA CYS A 52 6.96 5.12 9.79
C CYS A 52 8.11 5.96 9.20
N LEU A 53 9.36 5.62 9.50
CA LEU A 53 10.54 6.32 8.98
C LEU A 53 10.77 6.08 7.48
N ALA A 54 10.33 4.94 6.96
CA ALA A 54 10.41 4.64 5.54
C ALA A 54 9.35 5.37 4.71
N LEU A 55 8.22 5.77 5.32
CA LEU A 55 7.13 6.47 4.65
C LEU A 55 7.48 7.93 4.34
N GLU A 56 6.83 8.45 3.30
CA GLU A 56 6.78 9.90 3.06
C GLU A 56 5.76 10.54 4.00
N ASP A 57 5.93 11.83 4.32
CA ASP A 57 5.05 12.58 5.22
C ASP A 57 3.57 12.49 4.82
N LEU A 58 3.29 12.51 3.51
CA LEU A 58 1.93 12.39 2.97
C LEU A 58 1.29 11.01 3.25
N GLN A 59 2.10 9.99 3.51
CA GLN A 59 1.66 8.62 3.77
C GLN A 59 1.50 8.33 5.27
N LEU A 60 2.12 9.12 6.16
CA LEU A 60 2.02 8.95 7.61
C LEU A 60 0.57 8.95 8.15
N PRO A 61 -0.39 9.74 7.63
CA PRO A 61 -1.77 9.67 8.06
C PRO A 61 -2.41 8.28 7.89
N LEU A 62 -1.94 7.47 6.93
CA LEU A 62 -2.48 6.12 6.68
C LEU A 62 -2.22 5.15 7.83
N VAL A 63 -1.12 5.34 8.55
CA VAL A 63 -0.67 4.46 9.64
C VAL A 63 -0.83 5.08 11.03
N ARG A 64 -1.36 6.31 11.11
CA ARG A 64 -1.46 7.07 12.36
C ARG A 64 -2.27 6.36 13.46
N SER A 65 -3.27 5.57 13.09
CA SER A 65 -4.09 4.80 14.03
C SER A 65 -3.47 3.46 14.42
N ALA A 66 -2.37 3.04 13.79
CA ALA A 66 -1.74 1.76 14.05
C ALA A 66 -1.00 1.77 15.40
N SER A 67 -1.31 0.78 16.24
CA SER A 67 -0.63 0.60 17.53
C SER A 67 0.48 -0.47 17.47
N ARG A 68 0.43 -1.36 16.47
CA ARG A 68 1.41 -2.42 16.23
C ARG A 68 1.93 -2.33 14.79
N ALA A 69 3.13 -2.87 14.58
CA ALA A 69 3.71 -2.97 13.24
C ALA A 69 2.81 -3.72 12.26
N TYR A 70 2.18 -4.81 12.70
CA TYR A 70 1.21 -5.56 11.91
C TYR A 70 0.02 -4.71 11.44
N ASP A 71 -0.54 -3.88 12.34
CA ASP A 71 -1.68 -3.02 12.01
C ASP A 71 -1.27 -1.98 10.94
N ALA A 72 -0.08 -1.37 11.10
CA ALA A 72 0.47 -0.42 10.14
C ALA A 72 0.71 -1.06 8.77
N TRP A 73 1.33 -2.25 8.76
CA TRP A 73 1.59 -3.00 7.55
C TRP A 73 0.29 -3.35 6.80
N SER A 74 -0.70 -3.86 7.52
CA SER A 74 -2.01 -4.23 6.98
C SER A 74 -2.77 -3.04 6.39
N LEU A 75 -2.70 -1.87 7.04
CA LEU A 75 -3.31 -0.63 6.54
C LEU A 75 -2.66 -0.17 5.23
N LEU A 76 -1.32 -0.26 5.13
CA LEU A 76 -0.61 0.06 3.91
C LEU A 76 -1.00 -0.90 2.78
N GLU A 77 -0.95 -2.22 3.01
CA GLU A 77 -1.34 -3.22 2.01
C GLU A 77 -2.77 -3.01 1.52
N GLY A 78 -3.73 -2.85 2.44
CA GLY A 78 -5.13 -2.63 2.09
C GLY A 78 -5.34 -1.34 1.28
N HIS A 79 -4.67 -0.25 1.63
CA HIS A 79 -4.77 1.01 0.89
C HIS A 79 -4.26 0.89 -0.55
N TYR A 80 -3.09 0.27 -0.75
CA TYR A 80 -2.50 0.16 -2.09
C TYR A 80 -3.16 -0.92 -2.94
N GLU A 81 -3.63 -2.03 -2.34
CA GLU A 81 -4.43 -3.03 -3.05
C GLU A 81 -5.77 -2.43 -3.53
N LYS A 82 -6.45 -1.66 -2.66
CA LYS A 82 -7.70 -0.98 -3.02
C LYS A 82 -7.50 0.01 -4.18
N LYS A 83 -6.43 0.81 -4.16
CA LYS A 83 -6.06 1.70 -5.29
C LYS A 83 -5.81 0.90 -6.57
N SER A 84 -5.06 -0.21 -6.51
CA SER A 84 -4.81 -1.08 -7.67
C SER A 84 -6.10 -1.67 -8.26
N ARG A 85 -7.03 -2.14 -7.40
CA ARG A 85 -8.32 -2.69 -7.83
C ARG A 85 -9.21 -1.63 -8.47
N ALA A 86 -9.28 -0.43 -7.89
CA ALA A 86 -10.02 0.71 -8.43
C ALA A 86 -9.47 1.11 -9.81
N ASN A 87 -8.15 1.18 -9.96
CA ASN A 87 -7.50 1.48 -11.25
C ASN A 87 -7.83 0.41 -12.30
N LYS A 88 -7.73 -0.88 -11.96
CA LYS A 88 -8.11 -1.97 -12.87
C LYS A 88 -9.59 -1.89 -13.28
N LEU A 89 -10.49 -1.59 -12.36
CA LEU A 89 -11.92 -1.44 -12.65
C LEU A 89 -12.21 -0.22 -13.53
N PHE A 90 -11.59 0.92 -13.23
CA PHE A 90 -11.70 2.14 -14.03
C PHE A 90 -11.22 1.90 -15.47
N LEU A 91 -10.07 1.25 -15.63
CA LEU A 91 -9.53 0.89 -16.95
C LEU A 91 -10.45 -0.08 -17.70
N ARG A 92 -11.02 -1.09 -17.04
CA ARG A 92 -12.00 -2.00 -17.66
C ARG A 92 -13.25 -1.25 -18.10
N ARG A 93 -13.83 -0.39 -17.25
CA ARG A 93 -15.00 0.42 -17.60
C ARG A 93 -14.72 1.31 -18.81
N ARG A 94 -13.58 2.01 -18.83
CA ARG A 94 -13.16 2.81 -19.99
C ARG A 94 -12.91 1.97 -21.23
N PHE A 95 -12.31 0.79 -21.11
CA PHE A 95 -12.09 -0.12 -22.23
C PHE A 95 -13.40 -0.61 -22.84
N PHE A 96 -14.37 -0.98 -22.01
CA PHE A 96 -15.69 -1.39 -22.49
C PHE A 96 -16.47 -0.20 -23.08
N MET A 97 -16.43 0.97 -22.45
CA MET A 97 -17.04 2.20 -22.98
C MET A 97 -16.41 2.62 -24.32
N ALA A 98 -15.09 2.54 -24.46
CA ALA A 98 -14.38 2.80 -25.71
C ALA A 98 -14.62 1.73 -26.78
N LYS A 99 -14.95 0.50 -26.40
CA LYS A 99 -15.36 -0.56 -27.34
C LYS A 99 -16.82 -0.38 -27.80
N THR A 100 -17.64 0.33 -27.03
CA THR A 100 -19.03 0.65 -27.38
C THR A 100 -19.15 1.99 -28.11
N ASP A 101 -18.22 2.93 -27.91
CA ASP A 101 -18.07 4.19 -28.68
C ASP A 101 -17.16 3.98 -29.91
N GLU A 102 -17.70 3.28 -30.90
CA GLU A 102 -17.46 3.41 -32.35
C GLU A 102 -16.03 3.29 -32.95
N GLY A 103 -16.00 2.85 -34.22
CA GLY A 103 -14.78 2.65 -34.98
C GLY A 103 -13.94 3.91 -35.12
N ASP A 104 -12.82 3.97 -34.40
CA ASP A 104 -11.54 4.48 -34.90
C ASP A 104 -10.39 4.19 -33.91
N ASP A 105 -9.17 4.28 -34.44
CA ASP A 105 -7.89 3.78 -33.92
C ASP A 105 -7.72 3.72 -32.38
N VAL A 106 -7.93 2.51 -31.88
CA VAL A 106 -7.74 2.05 -30.48
C VAL A 106 -6.33 2.38 -29.96
N LEU A 107 -5.31 2.41 -30.84
CA LEU A 107 -3.91 2.58 -30.45
C LEU A 107 -3.60 4.01 -29.98
N THR A 108 -4.11 5.01 -30.70
CA THR A 108 -3.98 6.43 -30.34
C THR A 108 -4.64 6.73 -28.99
N HIS A 109 -5.76 6.06 -28.70
CA HIS A 109 -6.48 6.20 -27.43
C HIS A 109 -5.78 5.50 -26.26
N ILE A 110 -5.17 4.32 -26.48
CA ILE A 110 -4.36 3.60 -25.47
C ILE A 110 -3.15 4.44 -25.04
N ASN A 111 -2.47 5.10 -25.97
CA ASN A 111 -1.30 5.91 -25.64
C ASN A 111 -1.68 7.17 -24.83
N LYS A 112 -2.80 7.82 -25.16
CA LYS A 112 -3.35 8.91 -24.34
C LYS A 112 -3.75 8.41 -22.93
N MET A 113 -4.27 7.18 -22.82
CA MET A 113 -4.61 6.57 -21.53
C MET A 113 -3.39 6.20 -20.68
N LYS A 114 -2.30 5.67 -21.27
CA LYS A 114 -1.04 5.43 -20.55
C LYS A 114 -0.48 6.72 -19.97
N ALA A 115 -0.45 7.79 -20.78
CA ALA A 115 0.01 9.10 -20.34
C ALA A 115 -0.85 9.71 -19.21
N LEU A 116 -2.17 9.47 -19.23
CA LEU A 116 -3.07 9.90 -18.15
C LEU A 116 -2.93 9.06 -16.88
N ALA A 117 -2.73 7.74 -17.00
CA ALA A 117 -2.48 6.85 -15.87
C ALA A 117 -1.14 7.19 -15.19
N GLU A 118 -0.09 7.46 -15.97
CA GLU A 118 1.21 7.93 -15.46
C GLU A 118 1.09 9.28 -14.76
N ARG A 119 0.29 10.22 -15.30
CA ARG A 119 -0.01 11.50 -14.63
C ARG A 119 -0.81 11.32 -13.34
N LEU A 120 -1.76 10.39 -13.28
CA LEU A 120 -2.54 10.10 -12.07
C LEU A 120 -1.70 9.41 -10.98
N ASP A 121 -0.78 8.52 -11.37
CA ASP A 121 0.17 7.89 -10.46
C ASP A 121 1.18 8.90 -9.90
N ALA A 122 1.59 9.88 -10.73
CA ALA A 122 2.48 10.97 -10.34
C ALA A 122 1.83 12.01 -9.40
N VAL A 123 0.49 12.17 -9.41
CA VAL A 123 -0.21 13.22 -8.65
C VAL A 123 -0.73 12.73 -7.29
N GLY A 124 -0.90 11.42 -7.06
CA GLY A 124 -1.12 10.83 -5.73
C GLY A 124 -2.39 11.23 -4.94
N ALA A 125 -3.17 12.23 -5.39
CA ALA A 125 -4.33 12.77 -4.68
C ALA A 125 -5.67 12.33 -5.29
N PRO A 126 -6.74 12.16 -4.48
CA PRO A 126 -8.07 11.80 -4.97
C PRO A 126 -8.66 12.94 -5.79
N VAL A 127 -9.21 12.62 -6.96
CA VAL A 127 -10.02 13.57 -7.74
C VAL A 127 -11.24 13.94 -6.89
N THR A 128 -11.27 15.18 -6.42
CA THR A 128 -12.49 15.81 -5.95
C THR A 128 -13.17 16.37 -7.20
N GLU A 129 -14.29 15.76 -7.59
CA GLU A 129 -15.22 16.42 -8.50
C GLU A 129 -15.77 17.64 -7.78
N VAL A 130 -15.43 18.82 -8.29
CA VAL A 130 -16.05 20.08 -7.89
C VAL A 130 -17.36 20.15 -8.66
N SER A 131 -18.48 20.17 -7.92
CA SER A 131 -19.82 20.45 -8.44
C SER A 131 -20.00 21.93 -8.75
#